data_AF-A0A539CYU6-F1
#
_entry.id   AF-A0A539CYU6-F1
#
_cell.length_a   1.000
_cell.length_b   1.000
_cell.length_c   1.000
_cell.angle_alpha   90.00
_cell.angle_beta   90.00
_cell.angle_gamma   90.00
#
_symmetry.space_group_name_H-M   'P 1'
#
loop_
_entity.id
_entity.type
_entity.pdbx_description
1 polymer ?
#
loop_
_entity_poly.entity_id
_entity_poly.type
_entity_poly.pdbx_seq_one_letter_code
_entity_poly.pdbx_strand_id
1 'polypeptide(L)'
;DFRHVIDQVDDFLHDVLPAAEARYVEAHCGKCAVCEAALHEARKRQAAVESVPPLEASEQLIQQALKTVDRADQTQSWQRRFFFRGLLPAAAAAVLLLAGFHLYYLNLSPSPYEIRVLGQNQLLAATTGSLRIRLFDRNTGKAAPGIPVRVDLIDANGAAQPLAAFKTDAEGTGQPRLQLPDWPDGDYRLRVTAATGWTGGEQLTEKITLKRSWKLMLTADKPVYQPGQQIHVRSLALRQPDLKPVASREVTFSIVDPKGNVIFKRKDLTSKFGIAAIDCPLASEIIEGPYTIACRVGDTESKQTVGRCGARCRPTTSSGSPWRTPKCSSASCPRATAS
;
A
#
# COMPACT_ATOMS: atom_id res chain seq x y z
N ASP A 1 -72.34 12.95 -44.93
CA ASP A 1 -71.04 13.53 -45.36
C ASP A 1 -70.71 13.15 -46.79
N PHE A 2 -71.19 13.94 -47.75
CA PHE A 2 -70.70 13.85 -49.13
C PHE A 2 -69.34 14.53 -49.18
N ARG A 3 -68.27 13.77 -48.99
CA ARG A 3 -66.90 14.28 -49.12
C ARG A 3 -66.61 14.48 -50.60
N HIS A 4 -66.47 15.73 -51.02
CA HIS A 4 -66.07 16.07 -52.38
C HIS A 4 -64.64 15.54 -52.67
N VAL A 5 -64.38 15.18 -53.92
CA VAL A 5 -63.09 14.63 -54.39
C VAL A 5 -62.23 15.67 -55.11
N ILE A 6 -62.44 16.97 -54.81
CA ILE A 6 -61.78 18.08 -55.52
C ILE A 6 -60.25 17.93 -55.52
N ASP A 7 -59.66 17.54 -54.38
CA ASP A 7 -58.22 17.40 -54.23
C ASP A 7 -57.61 16.25 -55.04
N GLN A 8 -58.43 15.31 -55.53
CA GLN A 8 -58.00 14.14 -56.30
C GLN A 8 -58.17 14.31 -57.81
N VAL A 9 -58.77 15.42 -58.25
CA VAL A 9 -59.09 15.67 -59.66
C VAL A 9 -57.83 15.79 -60.52
N ASP A 10 -56.80 16.50 -60.04
CA ASP A 10 -55.55 16.67 -60.78
C ASP A 10 -54.75 15.35 -60.82
N ASP A 11 -54.70 14.59 -59.72
CA ASP A 11 -54.04 13.28 -59.67
C ASP A 11 -54.71 12.26 -60.60
N PHE A 12 -56.06 12.29 -60.69
CA PHE A 12 -56.83 11.50 -61.66
C PHE A 12 -56.46 11.87 -63.10
N LEU A 13 -56.32 13.16 -63.37
CA LEU A 13 -56.01 13.69 -64.70
C LEU A 13 -54.60 13.29 -65.18
N HIS A 14 -53.65 13.20 -64.24
CA HIS A 14 -52.25 12.82 -64.50
C HIS A 14 -51.96 11.30 -64.39
N ASP A 15 -53.00 10.47 -64.24
CA ASP A 15 -52.90 9.01 -64.11
C ASP A 15 -52.00 8.55 -62.94
N VAL A 16 -51.99 9.32 -61.85
CA VAL A 16 -51.19 9.04 -60.64
C VAL A 16 -51.99 8.23 -59.62
N LEU A 17 -53.32 8.20 -59.74
CA LEU A 17 -54.20 7.48 -58.82
C LEU A 17 -54.24 5.97 -59.09
N PRO A 18 -54.34 5.13 -58.04
CA PRO A 18 -54.65 3.72 -58.20
C PRO A 18 -55.97 3.49 -58.95
N ALA A 19 -56.04 2.45 -59.79
CA ALA A 19 -57.19 2.20 -60.66
C ALA A 19 -58.56 2.12 -59.94
N ALA A 20 -58.59 1.72 -58.67
CA ALA A 20 -59.81 1.70 -57.86
C ALA A 20 -60.28 3.11 -57.47
N GLU A 21 -59.34 4.01 -57.13
CA GLU A 21 -59.61 5.40 -56.76
C GLU A 21 -59.96 6.23 -57.99
N ALA A 22 -59.28 6.01 -59.12
CA ALA A 22 -59.60 6.66 -60.38
C ALA A 22 -61.06 6.41 -60.82
N ARG A 23 -61.53 5.15 -60.73
CA ARG A 23 -62.95 4.80 -61.00
C ARG A 23 -63.92 5.46 -60.04
N TYR A 24 -63.52 5.63 -58.78
CA TYR A 24 -64.35 6.31 -57.79
C TYR A 24 -64.47 7.81 -58.10
N VAL A 25 -63.36 8.48 -58.43
CA VAL A 25 -63.35 9.89 -58.83
C VAL A 25 -64.19 10.10 -60.08
N GLU A 26 -64.04 9.25 -61.10
CA GLU A 26 -64.83 9.31 -62.34
C GLU A 26 -66.34 9.16 -62.06
N ALA A 27 -66.72 8.16 -61.28
CA ALA A 27 -68.12 7.93 -60.91
C ALA A 27 -68.69 9.05 -60.02
N HIS A 28 -67.87 9.68 -59.18
CA HIS A 28 -68.28 10.77 -58.29
C HIS A 28 -68.44 12.09 -59.05
N CYS A 29 -67.52 12.41 -59.96
CA CYS A 29 -67.61 13.58 -60.82
C CYS A 29 -68.86 13.54 -61.71
N GLY A 30 -69.32 12.36 -62.14
CA GLY A 30 -70.59 12.22 -62.87
C GLY A 30 -71.86 12.41 -62.03
N LYS A 31 -71.77 12.50 -60.70
CA LYS A 31 -72.91 12.63 -59.77
C LYS A 31 -72.92 13.95 -59.00
N CYS A 32 -71.80 14.66 -58.93
CA CYS A 32 -71.63 15.86 -58.14
C CYS A 32 -71.22 17.05 -59.02
N ALA A 33 -72.10 18.04 -59.15
CA ALA A 33 -71.88 19.22 -59.99
C ALA A 33 -70.62 20.03 -59.60
N VAL A 34 -70.26 20.05 -58.31
CA VAL A 34 -69.05 20.75 -57.83
C VAL A 34 -67.78 20.04 -58.31
N CYS A 35 -67.74 18.72 -58.24
CA CYS A 35 -66.58 17.93 -58.69
C CYS A 35 -66.49 17.87 -60.22
N GLU A 36 -67.64 17.87 -60.92
CA GLU A 36 -67.69 18.01 -62.37
C GLU A 36 -67.07 19.32 -62.86
N ALA A 37 -67.43 20.44 -62.21
CA ALA A 37 -66.86 21.75 -62.53
C ALA A 37 -65.34 21.78 -62.27
N ALA A 38 -64.88 21.20 -61.16
CA ALA A 38 -63.46 21.09 -60.84
C ALA A 38 -62.70 20.26 -61.90
N LEU A 39 -63.27 19.13 -62.35
CA LEU A 39 -62.69 18.29 -63.41
C LEU A 39 -62.61 19.03 -64.76
N HIS A 40 -63.62 19.82 -65.09
CA HIS A 40 -63.61 20.64 -66.30
C HIS A 40 -62.54 21.73 -66.24
N GLU A 41 -62.37 22.40 -65.09
CA GLU A 41 -61.34 23.41 -64.91
C GLU A 41 -59.93 22.81 -64.94
N ALA A 42 -59.72 21.65 -64.31
CA ALA A 42 -58.47 20.90 -64.35
C ALA A 42 -58.08 20.49 -65.78
N ARG A 43 -59.03 19.95 -66.57
CA ARG A 43 -58.83 19.66 -68.00
C ARG A 43 -58.40 20.88 -68.79
N LYS A 44 -59.00 22.04 -68.51
CA LYS A 44 -58.63 23.31 -69.17
C LYS A 44 -57.20 23.73 -68.81
N ARG A 45 -56.77 23.55 -67.55
CA ARG A 45 -55.40 23.83 -67.11
C ARG A 45 -54.40 22.88 -67.77
N GLN A 46 -54.69 21.59 -67.82
CA GLN A 46 -53.84 20.61 -68.49
C GLN A 46 -53.72 20.92 -69.99
N ALA A 47 -54.81 21.22 -70.68
CA ALA A 47 -54.77 21.62 -72.08
C ALA A 47 -53.90 22.89 -72.29
N ALA A 48 -53.95 23.84 -71.35
CA ALA A 48 -53.06 25.01 -71.39
C ALA A 48 -51.59 24.62 -71.20
N VAL A 49 -51.27 23.70 -70.30
CA VAL A 49 -49.90 23.19 -70.09
C VAL A 49 -49.41 22.38 -71.30
N GLU A 50 -50.25 21.54 -71.88
CA GLU A 50 -49.94 20.76 -73.09
C GLU A 50 -49.75 21.65 -74.32
N SER A 51 -50.38 22.83 -74.35
CA SER A 51 -50.18 23.82 -75.41
C SER A 51 -48.87 24.59 -75.31
N VAL A 52 -48.16 24.49 -74.19
CA VAL A 52 -46.83 25.08 -74.05
C VAL A 52 -45.85 24.22 -74.87
N PRO A 53 -45.17 24.78 -75.89
CA PRO A 53 -44.19 24.00 -76.64
C PRO A 53 -43.11 23.49 -75.69
N PRO A 54 -42.67 22.23 -75.82
CA PRO A 54 -41.63 21.68 -74.96
C PRO A 54 -40.37 22.55 -75.09
N LEU A 55 -39.99 23.19 -73.98
CA LEU A 55 -38.73 23.91 -73.91
C LEU A 55 -37.64 22.85 -73.78
N GLU A 56 -37.13 22.37 -74.91
CA GLU A 56 -35.93 21.53 -74.89
C GLU A 56 -34.81 22.33 -74.25
N ALA A 57 -34.38 21.91 -73.06
CA ALA A 57 -33.24 22.51 -72.39
C ALA A 57 -32.05 22.45 -73.35
N SER A 58 -31.31 23.55 -73.47
CA SER A 58 -30.17 23.58 -74.39
C SER A 58 -29.23 22.41 -74.09
N GLU A 59 -28.70 21.78 -75.14
CA GLU A 59 -27.80 20.63 -75.02
C GLU A 59 -26.63 20.94 -74.06
N GLN A 60 -26.19 22.20 -74.03
CA GLN A 60 -25.19 22.71 -73.10
C GLN A 60 -25.59 22.57 -71.63
N LEU A 61 -26.83 22.90 -71.26
CA LEU A 61 -27.35 22.76 -69.90
C LEU A 61 -27.46 21.29 -69.48
N ILE A 62 -27.91 20.43 -70.38
CA ILE A 62 -28.02 18.97 -70.13
C ILE A 62 -26.62 18.38 -69.88
N GLN A 63 -25.65 18.70 -70.73
CA GLN A 63 -24.26 18.25 -70.58
C GLN A 63 -23.60 18.80 -69.30
N GLN A 64 -23.93 20.04 -68.92
CA GLN A 64 -23.40 20.64 -67.69
C GLN A 64 -24.01 20.00 -66.44
N ALA A 65 -25.30 19.70 -66.45
CA ALA A 65 -25.96 18.99 -65.36
C ALA A 65 -25.39 17.56 -65.22
N LEU A 66 -25.28 16.81 -66.31
CA LEU A 66 -24.69 15.47 -66.32
C LEU A 66 -23.26 15.47 -65.78
N LYS A 67 -22.41 16.40 -66.23
CA LYS A 67 -21.04 16.55 -65.70
C LYS A 67 -21.01 16.89 -64.21
N THR A 68 -21.99 17.64 -63.72
CA THR A 68 -22.06 18.01 -62.30
C THR A 68 -22.47 16.81 -61.46
N VAL A 69 -23.43 16.01 -61.93
CA VAL A 69 -23.84 14.74 -61.29
C VAL A 69 -22.69 13.73 -61.31
N ASP A 70 -22.00 13.56 -62.44
CA ASP A 70 -20.84 12.66 -62.54
C ASP A 70 -19.70 13.06 -61.60
N ARG A 71 -19.42 14.37 -61.46
CA ARG A 71 -18.41 14.87 -60.51
C ARG A 71 -18.81 14.61 -59.06
N ALA A 72 -20.09 14.76 -58.72
CA ALA A 72 -20.61 14.46 -57.38
C ALA A 72 -20.50 12.95 -57.07
N ASP A 73 -20.84 12.08 -58.03
CA ASP A 73 -20.78 10.62 -57.83
C ASP A 73 -19.33 10.10 -57.77
N GLN A 74 -18.43 10.65 -58.59
CA GLN A 74 -17.01 10.30 -58.54
C GLN A 74 -16.34 10.73 -57.23
N THR A 75 -16.66 11.92 -56.70
CA THR A 75 -16.09 12.40 -55.44
C THR A 75 -16.59 11.58 -54.24
N GLN A 76 -17.88 11.22 -54.21
CA GLN A 76 -18.47 10.42 -53.14
C GLN A 76 -17.96 8.97 -53.14
N SER A 77 -17.84 8.35 -54.31
CA SER A 77 -17.32 6.99 -54.45
C SER A 77 -15.82 6.90 -54.16
N TRP A 78 -15.03 7.91 -54.54
CA TRP A 78 -13.61 7.99 -54.22
C TRP A 78 -13.36 8.21 -52.73
N GLN A 79 -14.10 9.11 -52.08
CA GLN A 79 -14.02 9.33 -50.63
C GLN A 79 -14.40 8.07 -49.84
N ARG A 80 -15.50 7.39 -50.19
CA ARG A 80 -15.88 6.11 -49.56
C ARG A 80 -14.79 5.06 -49.76
N ARG A 81 -14.26 4.89 -50.97
CA ARG A 81 -13.19 3.92 -51.25
C ARG A 81 -11.92 4.22 -50.46
N PHE A 82 -11.52 5.49 -50.32
CA PHE A 82 -10.36 5.87 -49.49
C PHE A 82 -10.61 5.63 -48.00
N PHE A 83 -11.80 5.98 -47.51
CA PHE A 83 -12.18 5.78 -46.11
C PHE A 83 -12.23 4.29 -45.76
N PHE A 84 -12.85 3.45 -46.60
CA PHE A 84 -12.87 2.00 -46.40
C PHE A 84 -11.50 1.35 -46.60
N ARG A 85 -10.67 1.84 -47.52
CA ARG A 85 -9.29 1.35 -47.71
C ARG A 85 -8.35 1.68 -46.55
N GLY A 86 -8.58 2.77 -45.81
CA GLY A 86 -7.80 3.14 -44.64
C GLY A 86 -8.33 2.59 -43.31
N LEU A 87 -9.65 2.60 -43.11
CA LEU A 87 -10.26 2.31 -41.81
C LEU A 87 -10.39 0.81 -41.52
N LEU A 88 -10.67 -0.01 -42.54
CA LEU A 88 -10.73 -1.47 -42.40
C LEU A 88 -9.40 -2.11 -41.95
N PRO A 89 -8.24 -1.81 -42.56
CA PRO A 89 -6.97 -2.38 -42.08
C PRO A 89 -6.58 -1.85 -40.70
N ALA A 90 -6.89 -0.58 -40.39
CA ALA A 90 -6.64 -0.02 -39.06
C ALA A 90 -7.47 -0.72 -37.96
N ALA A 91 -8.76 -0.97 -38.21
CA ALA A 91 -9.62 -1.72 -37.31
C ALA A 91 -9.16 -3.17 -37.16
N ALA A 92 -8.80 -3.85 -38.25
CA ALA A 92 -8.27 -5.21 -38.21
C ALA A 92 -6.97 -5.31 -37.41
N ALA A 93 -6.05 -4.35 -37.60
CA ALA A 93 -4.81 -4.27 -36.83
C ALA A 93 -5.08 -4.04 -35.34
N ALA A 94 -6.03 -3.18 -34.98
CA ALA A 94 -6.42 -2.97 -33.58
C ALA A 94 -7.00 -4.24 -32.96
N VAL A 95 -7.85 -4.98 -33.68
CA VAL A 95 -8.39 -6.27 -33.22
C VAL A 95 -7.28 -7.30 -33.02
N LEU A 96 -6.31 -7.39 -33.93
CA LEU A 96 -5.16 -8.30 -33.78
C LEU A 96 -4.28 -7.93 -32.57
N LEU A 97 -4.04 -6.63 -32.34
CA LEU A 97 -3.30 -6.17 -31.17
C LEU A 97 -4.06 -6.49 -29.87
N LEU A 98 -5.36 -6.24 -29.83
CA LEU A 98 -6.20 -6.57 -28.67
C LEU A 98 -6.26 -8.09 -28.44
N ALA A 99 -6.39 -8.89 -29.50
CA ALA A 99 -6.38 -10.35 -29.40
C ALA A 99 -5.02 -10.87 -28.94
N GLY A 100 -3.92 -10.36 -29.49
CA GLY A 100 -2.57 -10.71 -29.07
C GLY A 100 -2.28 -10.32 -27.63
N PHE A 101 -2.71 -9.13 -27.21
CA PHE A 101 -2.63 -8.68 -25.82
C PHE A 101 -3.50 -9.54 -24.91
N HIS A 102 -4.73 -9.86 -25.32
CA HIS A 102 -5.63 -10.71 -24.53
C HIS A 102 -5.05 -12.12 -24.35
N LEU A 103 -4.52 -12.73 -25.40
CA LEU A 103 -3.84 -14.03 -25.34
C LEU A 103 -2.59 -13.98 -24.46
N TYR A 104 -1.82 -12.88 -24.53
CA TYR A 104 -0.66 -12.67 -23.66
C TYR A 104 -1.07 -12.62 -22.18
N TYR A 105 -2.12 -11.87 -21.83
CA TYR A 105 -2.62 -11.78 -20.45
C TYR A 105 -3.25 -13.07 -19.94
N LEU A 106 -3.93 -13.84 -20.80
CA LEU A 106 -4.43 -15.16 -20.43
C LEU A 106 -3.31 -16.17 -20.13
N ASN A 107 -2.12 -15.96 -20.72
CA ASN A 107 -0.95 -16.81 -20.50
C ASN A 107 -0.05 -16.33 -19.34
N LEU A 108 -0.32 -15.16 -18.75
CA LEU A 108 0.33 -14.69 -17.52
C LEU A 108 -0.26 -15.44 -16.32
N SER A 109 0.21 -16.66 -16.09
CA SER A 109 -0.08 -17.38 -14.84
C SER A 109 0.87 -16.90 -13.74
N PRO A 110 0.38 -16.48 -12.55
CA PRO A 110 1.24 -16.25 -11.40
C PRO A 110 1.99 -17.54 -11.05
N SER A 111 3.15 -17.41 -10.40
CA SER A 111 3.87 -18.58 -9.91
C SER A 111 2.94 -19.38 -8.98
N PRO A 112 2.91 -20.72 -9.07
CA PRO A 112 2.05 -21.54 -8.21
C PRO A 112 2.59 -21.60 -6.76
N TYR A 113 3.79 -21.06 -6.50
CA TYR A 113 4.47 -21.17 -5.22
C TYR A 113 4.17 -19.97 -4.33
N GLU A 114 3.93 -20.23 -3.05
CA GLU A 114 3.74 -19.20 -2.02
C GLU A 114 4.89 -19.30 -0.99
N ILE A 115 5.54 -18.16 -0.72
CA ILE A 115 6.54 -18.03 0.35
C ILE A 115 5.82 -17.57 1.62
N ARG A 116 6.04 -18.27 2.73
CA ARG A 116 5.59 -17.85 4.07
C ARG A 116 6.79 -17.71 5.00
N VAL A 117 6.96 -16.50 5.55
CA VAL A 117 8.00 -16.19 6.53
C VAL A 117 7.38 -16.19 7.91
N LEU A 118 7.96 -16.97 8.81
CA LEU A 118 7.56 -17.11 10.20
C LEU A 118 8.72 -16.66 11.09
N GLY A 119 8.51 -15.65 11.91
CA GLY A 119 9.51 -15.14 12.83
C GLY A 119 9.12 -13.81 13.43
N GLN A 120 10.10 -13.15 14.06
CA GLN A 120 9.93 -11.83 14.65
C GLN A 120 10.00 -10.75 13.57
N ASN A 121 9.14 -9.74 13.65
CA ASN A 121 9.20 -8.54 12.81
C ASN A 121 10.09 -7.44 13.41
N GLN A 122 10.46 -7.56 14.69
CA GLN A 122 11.44 -6.71 15.37
C GLN A 122 12.69 -7.54 15.64
N LEU A 123 13.82 -7.13 15.08
CA LEU A 123 15.08 -7.84 15.19
C LEU A 123 16.15 -6.95 15.82
N LEU A 124 17.12 -7.57 16.50
CA LEU A 124 18.22 -6.84 17.13
C LEU A 124 19.38 -6.64 16.16
N ALA A 125 19.81 -5.39 15.97
CA ALA A 125 20.95 -5.06 15.10
C ALA A 125 22.27 -5.64 15.64
N ALA A 126 23.18 -6.04 14.75
CA ALA A 126 24.46 -6.68 15.08
C ALA A 126 24.36 -8.02 15.83
N THR A 127 23.29 -8.80 15.56
CA THR A 127 23.03 -10.07 16.24
C THR A 127 22.74 -11.20 15.27
N THR A 128 22.70 -12.45 15.75
CA THR A 128 22.24 -13.58 14.95
C THR A 128 20.75 -13.81 15.20
N GLY A 129 19.93 -13.57 14.19
CA GLY A 129 18.51 -13.91 14.18
C GLY A 129 18.24 -15.27 13.52
N SER A 130 17.03 -15.79 13.68
CA SER A 130 16.54 -16.97 12.96
C SER A 130 15.13 -16.72 12.47
N LEU A 131 14.87 -17.08 11.21
CA LEU A 131 13.53 -17.08 10.62
C LEU A 131 13.24 -18.49 10.13
N ARG A 132 11.97 -18.90 10.16
CA ARG A 132 11.50 -20.10 9.47
C ARG A 132 10.79 -19.67 8.20
N ILE A 133 11.26 -20.18 7.07
CA ILE A 133 10.68 -19.91 5.76
C ILE A 133 10.08 -21.21 5.26
N ARG A 134 8.86 -21.15 4.74
CA ARG A 134 8.18 -22.29 4.12
C ARG A 134 7.75 -21.91 2.71
N LEU A 135 8.03 -22.80 1.76
CA LEU A 135 7.64 -22.71 0.37
C LEU A 135 6.73 -23.89 0.05
N PHE A 136 5.55 -23.59 -0.48
CA PHE A 136 4.56 -24.59 -0.83
C PHE A 136 3.78 -24.14 -2.06
N ASP A 137 3.20 -25.09 -2.78
CA ASP A 137 2.29 -24.83 -3.87
C ASP A 137 0.95 -24.35 -3.30
N ARG A 138 0.50 -23.17 -3.71
CA ARG A 138 -0.76 -22.55 -3.26
C ARG A 138 -1.99 -23.36 -3.65
N ASN A 139 -1.96 -24.03 -4.80
CA ASN A 139 -3.09 -24.78 -5.33
C ASN A 139 -3.22 -26.15 -4.68
N THR A 140 -2.09 -26.83 -4.48
CA THR A 140 -2.08 -28.22 -3.97
C THR A 140 -1.74 -28.33 -2.48
N GLY A 141 -1.21 -27.26 -1.87
CA GLY A 141 -0.69 -27.25 -0.50
C GLY A 141 0.59 -28.06 -0.30
N LYS A 142 1.15 -28.65 -1.38
CA LYS A 142 2.32 -29.52 -1.31
C LYS A 142 3.59 -28.72 -1.05
N ALA A 143 4.47 -29.29 -0.25
CA ALA A 143 5.82 -28.77 -0.01
C ALA A 143 6.61 -28.67 -1.31
N ALA A 144 7.43 -27.62 -1.44
CA ALA A 144 8.32 -27.43 -2.57
C ALA A 144 9.80 -27.64 -2.14
N PRO A 145 10.31 -28.88 -2.20
CA PRO A 145 11.66 -29.22 -1.74
C PRO A 145 12.76 -28.86 -2.75
N GLY A 146 13.99 -28.62 -2.26
CA GLY A 146 15.19 -28.44 -3.08
C GLY A 146 15.29 -27.08 -3.80
N ILE A 147 14.38 -26.15 -3.54
CA ILE A 147 14.35 -24.83 -4.19
C ILE A 147 15.35 -23.90 -3.49
N PRO A 148 16.27 -23.25 -4.23
CA PRO A 148 17.19 -22.30 -3.63
C PRO A 148 16.45 -21.00 -3.25
N VAL A 149 16.64 -20.60 -2.00
CA VAL A 149 16.05 -19.40 -1.40
C VAL A 149 17.17 -18.49 -0.92
N ARG A 150 17.05 -17.19 -1.24
CA ARG A 150 17.95 -16.14 -0.79
C ARG A 150 17.17 -15.14 0.07
N VAL A 151 17.80 -14.70 1.15
CA VAL A 151 17.27 -13.71 2.07
C VAL A 151 18.20 -12.51 2.06
N ASP A 152 17.69 -11.36 1.64
CA ASP A 152 18.38 -10.08 1.64
C ASP A 152 17.66 -9.07 2.54
N LEU A 153 18.42 -8.19 3.19
CA LEU A 153 17.91 -7.02 3.89
C LEU A 153 18.15 -5.76 3.06
N ILE A 154 17.10 -5.00 2.82
CA ILE A 154 17.13 -3.80 1.99
C ILE A 154 17.09 -2.57 2.90
N ASP A 155 18.05 -1.67 2.71
CA ASP A 155 18.13 -0.39 3.41
C ASP A 155 17.12 0.65 2.89
N ALA A 156 17.10 1.84 3.50
CA ALA A 156 16.26 2.95 3.05
C ALA A 156 16.64 3.47 1.65
N ASN A 157 17.89 3.30 1.24
CA ASN A 157 18.42 3.73 -0.06
C ASN A 157 18.22 2.69 -1.16
N GLY A 158 17.69 1.50 -0.84
CA GLY A 158 17.51 0.39 -1.76
C GLY A 158 18.71 -0.55 -1.90
N ALA A 159 19.80 -0.34 -1.14
CA ALA A 159 20.94 -1.25 -1.11
C ALA A 159 20.55 -2.57 -0.44
N ALA A 160 20.84 -3.69 -1.11
CA ALA A 160 20.52 -5.03 -0.64
C ALA A 160 21.75 -5.69 0.01
N GLN A 161 21.65 -5.99 1.30
CA GLN A 161 22.64 -6.76 2.05
C GLN A 161 22.20 -8.23 2.13
N PRO A 162 22.98 -9.19 1.59
CA PRO A 162 22.66 -10.60 1.74
C PRO A 162 22.79 -11.06 3.20
N LEU A 163 21.77 -11.75 3.71
CA LEU A 163 21.77 -12.31 5.07
C LEU A 163 22.00 -13.82 5.07
N ALA A 164 21.36 -14.55 4.16
CA ALA A 164 21.51 -16.00 4.04
C ALA A 164 21.07 -16.53 2.67
N ALA A 165 21.61 -17.69 2.30
CA ALA A 165 21.15 -18.49 1.16
C ALA A 165 21.10 -19.97 1.57
N PHE A 166 20.02 -20.66 1.23
CA PHE A 166 19.82 -22.07 1.56
C PHE A 166 18.91 -22.75 0.52
N LYS A 167 18.75 -24.07 0.60
CA LYS A 167 17.76 -24.83 -0.18
C LYS A 167 16.68 -25.36 0.74
N THR A 168 15.43 -25.39 0.28
CA THR A 168 14.32 -25.95 1.05
C THR A 168 14.47 -27.46 1.27
N ASP A 169 14.08 -27.94 2.44
CA ASP A 169 14.08 -29.35 2.83
C ASP A 169 12.89 -30.13 2.22
N ALA A 170 12.74 -31.40 2.58
CA ALA A 170 11.66 -32.27 2.10
C ALA A 170 10.24 -31.74 2.43
N GLU A 171 10.10 -30.95 3.50
CA GLU A 171 8.85 -30.30 3.91
C GLU A 171 8.66 -28.91 3.26
N GLY A 172 9.58 -28.52 2.37
CA GLY A 172 9.57 -27.22 1.73
C GLY A 172 9.96 -26.10 2.70
N THR A 173 10.61 -26.42 3.82
CA THR A 173 11.00 -25.43 4.84
C THR A 173 12.49 -25.17 4.85
N GLY A 174 12.88 -24.07 5.50
CA GLY A 174 14.25 -23.83 5.90
C GLY A 174 14.33 -22.82 7.02
N GLN A 175 15.37 -22.98 7.84
CA GLN A 175 15.59 -22.17 9.04
C GLN A 175 16.98 -21.53 8.99
N PRO A 176 17.19 -20.53 8.11
CA PRO A 176 18.47 -19.85 8.03
C PRO A 176 18.79 -19.11 9.32
N ARG A 177 20.06 -19.17 9.74
CA ARG A 177 20.62 -18.22 10.70
C ARG A 177 21.02 -16.96 9.95
N LEU A 178 20.53 -15.82 10.41
CA LEU A 178 20.72 -14.52 9.76
C LEU A 178 21.69 -13.70 10.61
N GLN A 179 22.85 -13.33 10.04
CA GLN A 179 23.74 -12.37 10.70
C GLN A 179 23.29 -10.95 10.35
N LEU A 180 22.65 -10.28 11.30
CA LEU A 180 22.10 -8.95 11.09
C LEU A 180 23.21 -7.90 11.17
N PRO A 181 23.23 -6.92 10.25
CA PRO A 181 24.23 -5.87 10.25
C PRO A 181 24.05 -4.91 11.45
N ASP A 182 25.11 -4.16 11.78
CA ASP A 182 25.08 -3.12 12.82
C ASP A 182 24.50 -1.80 12.28
N TRP A 183 23.31 -1.85 11.70
CA TRP A 183 22.64 -0.68 11.12
C TRP A 183 21.87 0.13 12.17
N PRO A 184 21.68 1.45 11.97
CA PRO A 184 20.85 2.30 12.83
C PRO A 184 19.48 1.71 13.12
N ASP A 185 18.88 2.15 14.22
CA ASP A 185 17.52 1.76 14.56
C ASP A 185 16.56 2.35 13.52
N GLY A 186 15.64 1.55 13.01
CA GLY A 186 14.78 1.97 11.91
C GLY A 186 13.99 0.84 11.26
N ASP A 187 13.17 1.21 10.30
CA ASP A 187 12.37 0.30 9.50
C ASP A 187 13.09 -0.06 8.20
N TYR A 188 13.10 -1.35 7.90
CA TYR A 188 13.81 -1.97 6.78
C TYR A 188 12.90 -2.98 6.06
N ARG A 189 13.33 -3.43 4.89
CA ARG A 189 12.59 -4.43 4.09
C ARG A 189 13.38 -5.72 3.99
N LEU A 190 12.80 -6.82 4.44
CA LEU A 190 13.34 -8.17 4.27
C LEU A 190 12.81 -8.76 2.97
N ARG A 191 13.70 -9.03 2.02
CA ARG A 191 13.34 -9.65 0.74
C ARG A 191 13.75 -11.12 0.75
N VAL A 192 12.78 -11.99 0.51
CA VAL A 192 12.98 -13.42 0.35
C VAL A 192 12.69 -13.78 -1.10
N THR A 193 13.67 -14.32 -1.81
CA THR A 193 13.57 -14.71 -3.21
C THR A 193 13.77 -16.22 -3.33
N ALA A 194 12.78 -16.93 -3.86
CA ALA A 194 12.85 -18.35 -4.16
C ALA A 194 12.97 -18.55 -5.68
N ALA A 195 14.03 -19.23 -6.14
CA ALA A 195 14.23 -19.43 -7.58
C ALA A 195 13.44 -20.66 -8.07
N THR A 196 12.16 -20.43 -8.36
CA THR A 196 11.18 -21.42 -8.84
C THR A 196 11.26 -21.61 -10.35
N GLY A 197 12.41 -22.09 -10.85
CA GLY A 197 12.58 -22.49 -12.25
C GLY A 197 12.46 -21.37 -13.30
N TRP A 198 11.99 -21.73 -14.50
CA TRP A 198 12.00 -20.87 -15.71
C TRP A 198 10.93 -19.77 -15.71
N THR A 199 9.87 -19.91 -14.91
CA THR A 199 8.70 -19.00 -14.88
C THR A 199 8.92 -17.73 -14.03
N GLY A 200 10.16 -17.46 -13.64
CA GLY A 200 10.48 -16.38 -12.70
C GLY A 200 10.46 -16.86 -11.26
N GLY A 201 11.34 -16.30 -10.44
CA GLY A 201 11.40 -16.60 -9.02
C GLY A 201 10.27 -15.91 -8.25
N GLU A 202 9.74 -16.58 -7.24
CA GLU A 202 8.81 -15.99 -6.28
C GLU A 202 9.57 -15.03 -5.36
N GLN A 203 9.00 -13.85 -5.10
CA GLN A 203 9.62 -12.86 -4.23
C GLN A 203 8.61 -12.31 -3.23
N LEU A 204 8.94 -12.42 -1.94
CA LEU A 204 8.21 -11.81 -0.85
C LEU A 204 9.04 -10.67 -0.24
N THR A 205 8.41 -9.53 0.03
CA THR A 205 9.04 -8.41 0.73
C THR A 205 8.25 -8.07 1.99
N GLU A 206 8.86 -8.28 3.15
CA GLU A 206 8.27 -8.03 4.46
C GLU A 206 8.88 -6.79 5.11
N LYS A 207 8.09 -6.05 5.89
CA LYS A 207 8.59 -4.93 6.69
C LYS A 207 9.14 -5.45 8.01
N ILE A 208 10.39 -5.10 8.33
CA ILE A 208 11.01 -5.43 9.62
C ILE A 208 11.57 -4.16 10.29
N THR A 209 11.61 -4.15 11.61
CA THR A 209 12.23 -3.06 12.38
C THR A 209 13.51 -3.57 13.03
N LEU A 210 14.63 -2.90 12.80
CA LEU A 210 15.87 -3.13 13.53
C LEU A 210 15.91 -2.22 14.76
N LYS A 211 16.19 -2.80 15.92
CA LYS A 211 16.39 -2.07 17.17
C LYS A 211 17.72 -2.45 17.81
N ARG A 212 18.33 -1.49 18.52
CA ARG A 212 19.38 -1.79 19.50
C ARG A 212 18.77 -1.84 20.89
N SER A 213 19.07 -2.90 21.60
CA SER A 213 18.69 -3.06 23.00
C SER A 213 19.93 -3.13 23.89
N TRP A 214 19.79 -2.55 25.07
CA TRP A 214 20.84 -2.47 26.05
C TRP A 214 20.35 -3.13 27.33
N LYS A 215 21.21 -3.88 28.02
CA LYS A 215 21.01 -4.29 29.40
C LYS A 215 21.73 -3.30 30.28
N LEU A 216 20.98 -2.49 31.01
CA LEU A 216 21.52 -1.53 31.96
C LEU A 216 21.32 -2.08 33.37
N MET A 217 22.41 -2.15 34.13
CA MET A 217 22.40 -2.56 35.53
C MET A 217 22.85 -1.39 36.38
N LEU A 218 22.15 -1.14 37.47
CA LEU A 218 22.43 -0.06 38.40
C LEU A 218 22.69 -0.62 39.80
N THR A 219 23.73 -0.14 40.46
CA THR A 219 24.12 -0.55 41.81
C THR A 219 24.55 0.66 42.62
N ALA A 220 24.08 0.75 43.86
CA ALA A 220 24.56 1.70 44.87
C ALA A 220 25.40 0.98 45.94
N ASP A 221 26.33 1.67 46.59
CA ASP A 221 27.21 1.08 47.62
C ASP A 221 26.44 0.64 48.88
N LYS A 222 25.36 1.35 49.24
CA LYS A 222 24.57 1.08 50.44
C LYS A 222 23.07 1.11 50.12
N PRO A 223 22.26 0.26 50.80
CA PRO A 223 20.81 0.34 50.67
C PRO A 223 20.22 1.53 51.43
N VAL A 224 20.94 2.10 52.40
CA VAL A 224 20.45 3.17 53.28
C VAL A 224 21.56 4.20 53.57
N TYR A 225 21.25 5.49 53.45
CA TYR A 225 22.17 6.61 53.71
C TYR A 225 21.70 7.51 54.85
N GLN A 226 22.65 8.19 55.49
CA GLN A 226 22.42 9.27 56.45
C GLN A 226 22.55 10.64 55.75
N PRO A 227 21.96 11.71 56.31
CA PRO A 227 22.17 13.07 55.81
C PRO A 227 23.65 13.46 55.78
N GLY A 228 24.06 14.23 54.77
CA GLY A 228 25.46 14.62 54.56
C GLY A 228 26.35 13.52 53.97
N GLN A 229 25.88 12.28 53.82
CA GLN A 229 26.66 11.22 53.18
C GLN A 229 26.68 11.35 51.65
N GLN A 230 27.71 10.81 51.03
CA GLN A 230 27.79 10.67 49.58
C GLN A 230 27.21 9.32 49.16
N ILE A 231 26.33 9.35 48.16
CA ILE A 231 25.83 8.15 47.48
C ILE A 231 26.81 7.83 46.35
N HIS A 232 27.40 6.64 46.40
CA HIS A 232 28.23 6.13 45.31
C HIS A 232 27.38 5.22 44.43
N VAL A 233 27.25 5.59 43.16
CA VAL A 233 26.44 4.85 42.19
C VAL A 233 27.33 4.37 41.05
N ARG A 234 27.14 3.11 40.67
CA ARG A 234 27.78 2.51 39.50
C ARG A 234 26.72 1.93 38.58
N SER A 235 26.83 2.21 37.29
CA SER A 235 26.06 1.54 36.25
C SER A 235 26.94 0.70 35.34
N LEU A 236 26.40 -0.41 34.85
CA LEU A 236 27.00 -1.25 33.81
C LEU A 236 26.03 -1.34 32.63
N ALA A 237 26.45 -0.86 31.46
CA ALA A 237 25.70 -0.93 30.22
C ALA A 237 26.30 -2.01 29.31
N LEU A 238 25.48 -3.00 28.96
CA LEU A 238 25.82 -4.09 28.05
C LEU A 238 24.91 -4.08 26.84
N ARG A 239 25.41 -4.46 25.67
CA ARG A 239 24.60 -4.70 24.47
C ARG A 239 23.88 -6.04 24.58
N GLN A 240 22.62 -6.11 24.18
CA GLN A 240 21.92 -7.40 24.08
C GLN A 240 21.92 -7.91 22.64
N PRO A 241 21.96 -9.24 22.43
CA PRO A 241 22.07 -10.31 23.41
C PRO A 241 23.51 -10.70 23.75
N ASP A 242 24.52 -10.16 23.06
CA ASP A 242 25.91 -10.62 23.19
C ASP A 242 26.62 -10.18 24.48
N LEU A 243 25.96 -9.34 25.29
CA LEU A 243 26.42 -8.84 26.57
C LEU A 243 27.79 -8.16 26.51
N LYS A 244 28.16 -7.62 25.35
CA LYS A 244 29.40 -6.87 25.20
C LYS A 244 29.27 -5.50 25.85
N PRO A 245 30.33 -5.01 26.52
CA PRO A 245 30.31 -3.70 27.15
C PRO A 245 30.14 -2.58 26.12
N VAL A 246 29.30 -1.60 26.45
CA VAL A 246 29.01 -0.45 25.58
C VAL A 246 29.95 0.69 25.93
N ALA A 247 30.98 0.91 25.14
CA ALA A 247 31.97 1.96 25.39
C ALA A 247 31.52 3.34 24.85
N SER A 248 31.99 4.41 25.49
CA SER A 248 31.88 5.80 25.03
C SER A 248 30.46 6.28 24.71
N ARG A 249 29.47 5.80 25.45
CA ARG A 249 28.06 6.19 25.29
C ARG A 249 27.65 7.16 26.40
N GLU A 250 26.87 8.16 26.03
CA GLU A 250 26.30 9.11 26.99
C GLU A 250 25.31 8.39 27.92
N VAL A 251 25.55 8.57 29.22
CA VAL A 251 24.73 8.07 30.32
C VAL A 251 24.22 9.29 31.09
N THR A 252 22.94 9.27 31.46
CA THR A 252 22.38 10.26 32.37
C THR A 252 21.97 9.59 33.67
N PHE A 253 22.57 10.02 34.77
CA PHE A 253 22.13 9.66 36.11
C PHE A 253 21.20 10.74 36.66
N SER A 254 20.15 10.33 37.34
CA SER A 254 19.26 11.21 38.08
C SER A 254 18.84 10.60 39.41
N ILE A 255 18.80 11.41 40.46
CA ILE A 255 18.30 11.01 41.77
C ILE A 255 17.05 11.83 42.06
N VAL A 256 15.98 11.12 42.39
CA VAL A 256 14.65 11.66 42.66
C VAL A 256 14.32 11.47 44.12
N ASP A 257 13.83 12.53 44.76
CA ASP A 257 13.39 12.50 46.15
C ASP A 257 12.04 11.74 46.31
N PRO A 258 11.60 11.47 47.55
CA PRO A 258 10.30 10.82 47.80
C PRO A 258 9.08 11.60 47.28
N LYS A 259 9.23 12.90 46.99
CA LYS A 259 8.18 13.78 46.47
C LYS A 259 8.18 13.88 44.94
N GLY A 260 9.12 13.23 44.25
CA GLY A 260 9.24 13.26 42.79
C GLY A 260 10.15 14.36 42.22
N ASN A 261 10.85 15.12 43.05
CA ASN A 261 11.76 16.17 42.59
C ASN A 261 13.14 15.59 42.25
N VAL A 262 13.71 15.99 41.11
CA VAL A 262 15.08 15.63 40.71
C VAL A 262 16.07 16.49 41.49
N ILE A 263 16.74 15.90 42.49
CA ILE A 263 17.72 16.61 43.33
C ILE A 263 19.13 16.60 42.75
N PHE A 264 19.41 15.63 41.87
CA PHE A 264 20.72 15.47 41.26
C PHE A 264 20.55 14.94 39.84
N LYS A 265 21.26 15.53 38.89
CA LYS A 265 21.32 15.05 37.51
C LYS A 265 22.72 15.27 36.96
N ARG A 266 23.36 14.21 36.47
CA ARG A 266 24.69 14.29 35.87
C ARG A 266 24.76 13.44 34.62
N LYS A 267 25.42 13.98 33.60
CA LYS A 267 25.77 13.26 32.38
C LYS A 267 27.22 12.79 32.48
N ASP A 268 27.48 11.59 32.01
CA ASP A 268 28.82 11.00 31.94
C ASP A 268 28.92 10.08 30.72
N LEU A 269 30.12 9.60 30.41
CA LEU A 269 30.37 8.63 29.34
C LEU A 269 30.71 7.26 29.93
N THR A 270 30.22 6.19 29.31
CA THR A 270 30.65 4.84 29.67
C THR A 270 32.13 4.63 29.34
N SER A 271 32.85 4.01 30.26
CA SER A 271 34.23 3.54 30.04
C SER A 271 34.29 2.41 28.98
N LYS A 272 35.50 2.01 28.59
CA LYS A 272 35.73 0.86 27.69
C LYS A 272 35.10 -0.46 28.16
N PHE A 273 34.76 -0.56 29.44
CA PHE A 273 34.10 -1.72 30.05
C PHE A 273 32.59 -1.53 30.24
N GLY A 274 32.00 -0.48 29.66
CA GLY A 274 30.57 -0.19 29.80
C GLY A 274 30.17 0.34 31.18
N ILE A 275 31.15 0.69 32.02
CA ILE A 275 30.92 1.18 33.38
C ILE A 275 30.89 2.70 33.38
N ALA A 276 29.92 3.29 34.07
CA ALA A 276 29.91 4.70 34.47
C ALA A 276 29.64 4.79 35.98
N ALA A 277 30.21 5.78 36.65
CA ALA A 277 30.07 5.93 38.09
C ALA A 277 29.95 7.41 38.47
N ILE A 278 29.14 7.69 39.48
CA ILE A 278 28.94 9.05 39.98
C ILE A 278 28.89 9.06 41.49
N ASP A 279 29.29 10.19 42.05
CA ASP A 279 29.16 10.50 43.46
C ASP A 279 28.17 11.64 43.61
N CYS A 280 27.12 11.40 44.39
CA CYS A 280 26.11 12.41 44.72
C CYS A 280 26.20 12.78 46.20
N PRO A 281 26.60 14.01 46.54
CA PRO A 281 26.54 14.47 47.93
C PRO A 281 25.08 14.71 48.33
N LEU A 282 24.62 14.07 49.40
CA LEU A 282 23.34 14.40 50.03
C LEU A 282 23.51 15.61 50.93
N ALA A 283 22.51 16.50 50.94
CA ALA A 283 22.49 17.62 51.88
C ALA A 283 22.35 17.12 53.33
N SER A 284 22.73 17.97 54.29
CA SER A 284 22.55 17.73 55.73
C SER A 284 21.08 17.76 56.13
N GLU A 285 20.26 18.52 55.41
CA GLU A 285 18.81 18.62 55.59
C GLU A 285 18.11 18.12 54.33
N ILE A 286 17.71 16.86 54.36
CA ILE A 286 16.93 16.21 53.29
C ILE A 286 15.62 15.66 53.84
N ILE A 287 14.74 15.18 52.98
CA ILE A 287 13.45 14.58 53.35
C ILE A 287 13.69 13.11 53.77
N GLU A 288 12.87 12.58 54.66
CA GLU A 288 12.90 11.15 54.99
C GLU A 288 12.04 10.36 54.01
N GLY A 289 12.57 9.22 53.54
CA GLY A 289 11.84 8.35 52.62
C GLY A 289 12.73 7.65 51.60
N PRO A 290 12.10 6.95 50.63
CA PRO A 290 12.77 6.28 49.54
C PRO A 290 13.21 7.28 48.45
N TYR A 291 14.51 7.27 48.14
CA TYR A 291 15.08 7.99 47.01
C TYR A 291 15.22 7.04 45.82
N THR A 292 14.87 7.51 44.63
CA THR A 292 14.98 6.71 43.40
C THR A 292 16.17 7.18 42.58
N ILE A 293 17.14 6.31 42.41
CA ILE A 293 18.27 6.50 41.53
C ILE A 293 17.89 5.91 40.18
N ALA A 294 17.97 6.71 39.13
CA ALA A 294 17.74 6.28 37.76
C ALA A 294 18.99 6.52 36.92
N CYS A 295 19.28 5.58 36.04
CA CYS A 295 20.33 5.68 35.04
C CYS A 295 19.71 5.43 33.67
N ARG A 296 20.00 6.30 32.70
CA ARG A 296 19.46 6.22 31.33
C ARG A 296 20.57 6.19 30.30
N VAL A 297 20.48 5.25 29.37
CA VAL A 297 21.36 5.10 28.21
C VAL A 297 20.50 4.94 26.96
N GLY A 298 20.49 5.95 26.08
CA GLY A 298 19.55 6.00 24.96
C GLY A 298 18.11 5.94 25.45
N ASP A 299 17.37 4.91 25.01
CA ASP A 299 15.97 4.67 25.38
C ASP A 299 15.80 3.70 26.54
N THR A 300 16.90 3.16 27.09
CA THR A 300 16.86 2.21 28.22
C THR A 300 17.09 2.94 29.53
N GLU A 301 16.21 2.70 30.51
CA GLU A 301 16.31 3.23 31.87
C GLU A 301 16.35 2.08 32.89
N SER A 302 17.23 2.20 33.89
CA SER A 302 17.28 1.31 35.05
C SER A 302 17.08 2.14 36.32
N LYS A 303 16.25 1.64 37.25
CA LYS A 303 15.95 2.32 38.52
C LYS A 303 16.36 1.46 39.70
N GLN A 304 16.81 2.11 40.77
CA GLN A 304 17.09 1.49 42.05
C GLN A 304 16.62 2.43 43.16
N THR A 305 15.92 1.88 44.15
CA THR A 305 15.48 2.65 45.32
C THR A 305 16.48 2.46 46.47
N VAL A 306 16.86 3.57 47.09
CA VAL A 306 17.68 3.60 48.32
C VAL A 306 16.89 4.30 49.42
N GLY A 307 16.98 3.80 50.65
CA GLY A 307 16.31 4.40 51.79
C GLY A 307 17.15 5.50 52.44
N ARG A 308 16.50 6.39 53.18
CA ARG A 308 17.16 7.17 54.23
C ARG A 308 16.97 6.51 55.59
N CYS A 309 18.03 6.46 56.39
CA CYS A 309 17.93 6.08 57.80
C CYS A 309 17.42 7.29 58.58
N GLY A 310 16.19 7.23 59.09
CA GLY A 310 15.76 8.12 60.17
C GLY A 310 16.64 7.87 61.39
N ALA A 311 17.01 8.92 62.12
CA ALA A 311 17.99 8.88 63.21
C ALA A 311 17.52 8.05 64.43
N ARG A 312 17.48 6.71 64.32
CA ARG A 312 17.44 5.71 65.42
C ARG A 312 17.33 4.25 64.93
N CYS A 313 18.27 3.77 64.13
CA CYS A 313 18.45 2.31 64.02
C CYS A 313 19.41 1.85 65.12
N ARG A 314 18.90 1.59 66.34
CA ARG A 314 19.66 0.81 67.34
C ARG A 314 19.62 -0.66 66.90
N PRO A 315 20.77 -1.35 66.73
CA PRO A 315 20.75 -2.80 66.66
C PRO A 315 20.27 -3.31 68.03
N THR A 316 19.09 -3.90 68.08
CA THR A 316 18.65 -4.66 69.25
C THR A 316 19.32 -6.02 69.17
N THR A 317 20.39 -6.19 69.92
CA THR A 317 20.98 -7.51 70.21
C THR A 317 20.02 -8.26 71.13
N SER A 318 19.11 -9.05 70.56
CA SER A 318 18.47 -10.12 71.33
C SER A 318 19.49 -11.26 71.46
N SER A 319 19.97 -11.50 72.68
CA SER A 319 20.79 -12.65 73.04
C SER A 319 20.06 -13.95 72.69
N GLY A 320 20.48 -14.62 71.61
CA GLY A 320 19.92 -15.92 71.20
C GLY A 320 20.22 -16.32 69.75
N SER A 321 21.26 -17.12 69.57
CA SER A 321 21.70 -17.83 68.35
C SER A 321 22.57 -17.08 67.33
N PRO A 322 23.62 -17.71 66.75
CA PRO A 322 24.65 -17.03 65.95
C PRO A 322 24.32 -16.82 64.47
N TRP A 323 23.16 -17.29 63.99
CA TRP A 323 22.90 -17.45 62.54
C TRP A 323 21.58 -16.87 62.05
N ARG A 324 21.20 -15.66 62.49
CA ARG A 324 20.08 -14.93 61.85
C ARG A 324 20.47 -13.51 61.48
N THR A 325 20.07 -13.12 60.28
CA THR A 325 20.11 -11.75 59.77
C THR A 325 19.40 -10.79 60.72
N PRO A 326 19.92 -9.57 60.94
CA PRO A 326 19.32 -8.62 61.85
C PRO A 326 17.91 -8.24 61.36
N LYS A 327 16.88 -8.49 62.19
CA LYS A 327 15.53 -8.00 61.94
C LYS A 327 15.45 -6.53 62.37
N CYS A 328 15.19 -5.63 61.44
CA CYS A 328 14.66 -4.30 61.76
C CYS A 328 13.27 -4.47 62.40
N SER A 329 13.03 -3.79 63.53
CA SER A 329 11.70 -3.69 64.12
C SER A 329 10.79 -2.92 63.16
N SER A 330 9.61 -3.49 62.93
CA SER A 330 8.73 -3.26 61.78
C SER A 330 7.85 -2.00 61.87
N ALA A 331 8.36 -0.88 62.39
CA ALA A 331 7.51 0.29 62.61
C ALA A 331 7.67 1.45 61.61
N SER A 332 8.72 1.51 60.76
CA SER A 332 8.90 2.70 59.90
C SER A 332 9.77 2.56 58.64
N CYS A 333 10.00 1.36 58.11
CA CYS A 333 10.72 1.21 56.82
C CYS A 333 9.88 0.40 55.82
N PRO A 334 9.49 0.96 54.66
CA PRO A 334 8.99 0.14 53.57
C PRO A 334 10.11 -0.76 53.04
N ARG A 335 9.82 -2.05 52.85
CA ARG A 335 10.76 -3.01 52.24
C ARG A 335 11.13 -2.53 50.84
N ALA A 336 12.43 -2.45 50.56
CA ALA A 336 12.93 -2.34 49.20
C ALA A 336 12.61 -3.64 48.46
N THR A 337 11.66 -3.59 47.51
CA THR A 337 11.47 -4.63 46.50
C THR A 337 12.40 -4.35 45.34
N ALA A 338 13.30 -5.28 45.05
CA ALA A 338 14.01 -5.33 43.78
C ALA A 338 13.03 -5.85 42.72
N SER A 339 12.85 -5.08 41.65
CA SER A 339 12.20 -5.45 40.40
C SER A 339 13.18 -5.23 39.27
#